data_AF-A0AAE0FAJ3-F1
#
_entry.id   AF-A0AAE0FAJ3-F1
#
_cell.length_a   1.000
_cell.length_b   1.000
_cell.length_c   1.000
_cell.angle_alpha   90.00
_cell.angle_beta   90.00
_cell.angle_gamma   90.00
#
_symmetry.space_group_name_H-M   'P 1'
#
loop_
_entity.id
_entity.type
_entity.pdbx_description
1 polymer ?
#
loop_
_entity_poly.entity_id
_entity_poly.type
_entity_poly.pdbx_seq_one_letter_code
_entity_poly.pdbx_strand_id
1 'polypeptide(L)'
;MFARSPNASQRIAYSKRGLKVKAFFDKFDEGAVIATKGGMDQAKRLGASEVRPEHILYGVAKSRDGPHKALVDAGASPDSVMKYLEIEAGLSGSSLQNLFQNKQKAGNSAALLPFSKEADAAFQEACALAARSAEDGRVSNKELLLAILMDTEGGATNVLKGLEVDVDQLKKAVREGPKQAVTAGGKKKGQKKSTLADCSVDLTAQAKEGKLDPVLGRDEEVSRMMRILVRRRKNNPCLVGDPGVGKTAIAEGLAQMIVSEEVPKRLKGKRVISLQLGLLVADTKYRGDFEERLKNVLDEVPSPTRASLTSAAQRLLIRHQPHAGFTYLRRSAPPDPPPAPRGLHVSPPLSAS
;
A
#
# COMPACT_ATOMS: atom_id res chain seq x y z
N MET A 1 8.37 -12.88 -62.88
CA MET A 1 9.57 -13.12 -62.04
C MET A 1 9.49 -12.13 -60.89
N PHE A 2 9.06 -12.51 -59.67
CA PHE A 2 9.90 -12.97 -58.53
C PHE A 2 11.26 -12.24 -58.48
N ALA A 3 11.72 -11.58 -57.40
CA ALA A 3 11.62 -11.86 -55.97
C ALA A 3 11.94 -10.57 -55.15
N ARG A 4 11.16 -10.23 -54.11
CA ARG A 4 11.41 -10.41 -52.64
C ARG A 4 12.64 -9.73 -52.03
N SER A 5 12.34 -8.65 -51.29
CA SER A 5 12.71 -8.30 -49.90
C SER A 5 14.05 -8.76 -49.29
N PRO A 6 14.83 -7.84 -48.67
CA PRO A 6 15.98 -8.20 -47.84
C PRO A 6 15.54 -8.71 -46.44
N ASN A 7 15.83 -9.99 -46.23
CA ASN A 7 16.14 -10.73 -45.00
C ASN A 7 15.84 -10.07 -43.63
N ALA A 8 14.70 -10.48 -43.08
CA ALA A 8 14.37 -10.48 -41.66
C ALA A 8 15.08 -11.61 -40.87
N SER A 9 16.40 -11.73 -41.00
CA SER A 9 17.18 -12.82 -40.39
C SER A 9 17.69 -12.52 -38.96
N GLN A 10 17.18 -11.48 -38.30
CA GLN A 10 17.39 -11.23 -36.86
C GLN A 10 16.14 -11.49 -35.99
N ARG A 11 15.19 -12.29 -36.48
CA ARG A 11 14.20 -12.92 -35.59
C ARG A 11 14.78 -14.21 -35.02
N ILE A 12 15.61 -14.01 -34.01
CA ILE A 12 16.08 -15.02 -33.06
C ILE A 12 14.92 -15.95 -32.72
N ALA A 13 15.16 -17.25 -32.89
CA ALA A 13 14.21 -18.32 -32.66
C ALA A 13 13.58 -18.23 -31.26
N TYR A 14 12.38 -17.68 -31.17
CA TYR A 14 11.50 -17.92 -30.02
C TYR A 14 11.14 -19.40 -30.02
N SER A 15 11.69 -20.15 -29.06
CA SER A 15 11.43 -21.57 -28.84
C SER A 15 9.93 -21.88 -28.88
N LYS A 16 9.53 -22.87 -29.68
CA LYS A 16 8.14 -23.39 -29.76
C LYS A 16 7.53 -23.72 -28.38
N ARG A 17 8.35 -23.94 -27.34
CA ARG A 17 7.89 -24.11 -25.95
C ARG A 17 7.41 -22.80 -25.32
N GLY A 18 8.09 -21.67 -25.54
CA GLY A 18 7.69 -20.36 -24.99
C GLY A 18 6.35 -19.86 -25.51
N LEU A 19 6.01 -20.19 -26.76
CA LEU A 19 4.70 -19.91 -27.36
C LEU A 19 3.58 -20.73 -26.71
N LYS A 20 3.83 -21.99 -26.32
CA LYS A 20 2.84 -22.83 -25.60
C LYS A 20 2.61 -22.34 -24.16
N VAL A 21 3.66 -21.89 -23.47
CA VAL A 21 3.54 -21.33 -22.12
C VAL A 21 2.69 -20.05 -22.13
N LYS A 22 2.90 -19.16 -23.11
CA LYS A 22 2.08 -17.95 -23.25
C LYS A 22 0.60 -18.28 -23.49
N ALA A 23 0.32 -19.23 -24.39
CA ALA A 23 -1.05 -19.67 -24.68
C ALA A 23 -1.74 -20.41 -23.52
N PHE A 24 -0.96 -21.06 -22.65
CA PHE A 24 -1.48 -21.76 -21.47
C PHE A 24 -1.99 -20.78 -20.41
N PHE A 25 -1.23 -19.72 -20.13
CA PHE A 25 -1.58 -18.71 -19.14
C PHE A 25 -2.61 -17.69 -19.63
N ASP A 26 -3.05 -17.73 -20.89
CA ASP A 26 -4.16 -16.90 -21.39
C ASP A 26 -5.50 -17.18 -20.66
N LYS A 27 -5.62 -18.36 -20.03
CA LYS A 27 -6.77 -18.73 -19.20
C LYS A 27 -6.66 -18.24 -17.75
N PHE A 28 -5.54 -17.65 -17.36
CA PHE A 28 -5.27 -17.21 -16.00
C PHE A 28 -5.50 -15.69 -15.88
N ASP A 29 -5.91 -15.24 -14.70
CA ASP A 29 -5.93 -13.82 -14.40
C ASP A 29 -4.52 -13.27 -14.15
N GLU A 30 -4.38 -11.95 -14.13
CA GLU A 30 -3.09 -11.30 -13.91
C GLU A 30 -2.49 -11.67 -12.55
N GLY A 31 -3.33 -11.81 -11.52
CA GLY A 31 -2.91 -12.20 -10.17
C GLY A 31 -2.29 -13.60 -10.09
N ALA A 32 -2.89 -14.59 -10.76
CA ALA A 32 -2.43 -15.97 -10.82
C ALA A 32 -1.18 -16.12 -11.68
N VAL A 33 -1.04 -15.33 -12.75
CA VAL A 33 0.22 -15.25 -13.51
C VAL A 33 1.34 -14.67 -12.64
N ILE A 34 1.07 -13.60 -11.88
CA ILE A 34 2.04 -13.00 -10.96
C ILE A 34 2.42 -13.98 -9.83
N ALA A 35 1.44 -14.66 -9.23
CA ALA A 35 1.68 -15.66 -8.18
C ALA A 35 2.53 -16.82 -8.71
N THR A 36 2.19 -17.36 -9.89
CA THR A 36 2.95 -18.43 -10.52
C THR A 36 4.38 -18.00 -10.79
N LYS A 37 4.59 -16.79 -11.35
CA LYS A 37 5.92 -16.23 -11.54
C LYS A 37 6.69 -16.08 -10.22
N GLY A 38 6.02 -15.62 -9.16
CA GLY A 38 6.60 -15.55 -7.82
C GLY A 38 7.09 -16.91 -7.30
N GLY A 39 6.35 -17.98 -7.60
CA GLY A 39 6.77 -19.35 -7.32
C GLY A 39 7.96 -19.82 -8.16
N MET A 40 8.00 -19.47 -9.45
CA MET A 40 9.15 -19.78 -10.31
C MET A 40 10.43 -19.10 -9.82
N ASP A 41 10.33 -17.83 -9.42
CA ASP A 41 11.46 -17.08 -8.86
C ASP A 41 11.94 -17.71 -7.55
N GLN A 42 11.03 -18.22 -6.73
CA GLN A 42 11.37 -18.91 -5.49
C GLN A 42 12.05 -20.26 -5.75
N ALA A 43 11.53 -21.08 -6.66
CA ALA A 43 12.15 -22.34 -7.05
C ALA A 43 13.59 -22.11 -7.55
N LYS A 44 13.78 -21.07 -8.37
CA LYS A 44 15.10 -20.66 -8.85
C LYS A 44 16.02 -20.20 -7.71
N ARG A 45 15.50 -19.44 -6.75
CA ARG A 45 16.26 -18.98 -5.57
C ARG A 45 16.73 -20.14 -4.69
N LEU A 46 15.89 -21.16 -4.53
CA LEU A 46 16.21 -22.36 -3.77
C LEU A 46 17.11 -23.35 -4.53
N GLY A 47 17.43 -23.07 -5.80
CA GLY A 47 18.24 -23.97 -6.63
C GLY A 47 17.51 -25.25 -7.04
N ALA A 48 16.17 -25.23 -7.05
CA ALA A 48 15.37 -26.39 -7.43
C ALA A 48 15.53 -26.72 -8.93
N SER A 49 15.45 -28.00 -9.27
CA SER A 49 15.50 -28.49 -10.66
C SER A 49 14.19 -28.25 -11.43
N GLU A 50 13.07 -28.11 -10.71
CA GLU A 50 11.74 -27.94 -11.25
C GLU A 50 10.86 -27.07 -10.33
N VAL A 51 9.79 -26.51 -10.89
CA VAL A 51 8.77 -25.76 -10.14
C VAL A 51 7.71 -26.73 -9.63
N ARG A 52 7.48 -26.70 -8.32
CA ARG A 52 6.64 -27.65 -7.57
C ARG A 52 5.45 -26.92 -6.95
N PRO A 53 4.35 -27.61 -6.57
CA PRO A 53 3.16 -26.97 -6.01
C PRO A 53 3.45 -26.06 -4.80
N GLU A 54 4.39 -26.41 -3.94
CA GLU A 54 4.77 -25.61 -2.77
C GLU A 54 5.51 -24.32 -3.11
N HIS A 55 6.21 -24.27 -4.24
CA HIS A 55 6.77 -23.03 -4.76
C HIS A 55 5.65 -22.10 -5.22
N ILE A 56 4.62 -22.65 -5.86
CA ILE A 56 3.43 -21.89 -6.30
C ILE A 56 2.61 -21.43 -5.08
N LEU A 57 2.49 -22.27 -4.05
CA LEU A 57 1.88 -21.91 -2.76
C LEU A 57 2.54 -20.68 -2.16
N TYR A 58 3.88 -20.60 -2.15
CA TYR A 58 4.58 -19.39 -1.73
C TYR A 58 4.23 -18.17 -2.60
N GLY A 59 4.12 -18.35 -3.91
CA GLY A 59 3.67 -17.32 -4.85
C GLY A 59 2.28 -16.77 -4.53
N VAL A 60 1.32 -17.66 -4.22
CA VAL A 60 -0.04 -17.30 -3.79
C VAL A 60 -0.04 -16.66 -2.41
N ALA A 61 0.78 -17.14 -1.48
CA ALA A 61 0.97 -16.48 -0.20
C ALA A 61 1.53 -15.06 -0.40
N LYS A 62 2.37 -14.80 -1.41
CA LYS A 62 2.94 -13.48 -1.65
C LYS A 62 1.99 -12.49 -2.34
N SER A 63 0.98 -12.94 -3.07
CA SER A 63 0.16 -12.06 -3.94
C SER A 63 -0.72 -11.05 -3.21
N ARG A 64 -0.85 -11.13 -1.87
CA ARG A 64 -1.62 -10.19 -1.03
C ARG A 64 -3.10 -10.03 -1.44
N ASP A 65 -3.67 -11.05 -2.08
CA ASP A 65 -5.08 -11.12 -2.50
C ASP A 65 -5.98 -11.86 -1.47
N GLY A 66 -7.25 -12.11 -1.84
CA GLY A 66 -8.20 -12.86 -0.99
C GLY A 66 -7.67 -14.19 -0.40
N PRO A 67 -7.03 -15.07 -1.20
CA PRO A 67 -6.45 -16.34 -0.72
C PRO A 67 -5.26 -16.15 0.22
N HIS A 68 -4.49 -15.07 0.07
CA HIS A 68 -3.40 -14.74 0.98
C HIS A 68 -3.89 -14.54 2.41
N LYS A 69 -5.03 -13.85 2.59
CA LYS A 69 -5.59 -13.63 3.93
C LYS A 69 -5.95 -14.95 4.60
N ALA A 70 -6.60 -15.87 3.88
CA ALA A 70 -6.96 -17.18 4.43
C ALA A 70 -5.72 -18.00 4.83
N LEU A 71 -4.63 -17.91 4.07
CA LEU A 71 -3.35 -18.53 4.40
C LEU A 71 -2.74 -17.92 5.68
N VAL A 72 -2.70 -16.59 5.78
CA VAL A 72 -2.15 -15.89 6.96
C VAL A 72 -2.98 -16.17 8.21
N ASP A 73 -4.31 -16.10 8.12
CA ASP A 73 -5.22 -16.37 9.25
C ASP A 73 -5.09 -17.82 9.74
N ALA A 74 -4.72 -18.75 8.85
CA ALA A 74 -4.46 -20.15 9.20
C ALA A 74 -3.02 -20.42 9.70
N GLY A 75 -2.14 -19.40 9.76
CA GLY A 75 -0.75 -19.53 10.22
C GLY A 75 0.30 -19.69 9.11
N ALA A 76 -0.12 -19.81 7.85
CA ALA A 76 0.74 -19.95 6.67
C ALA A 76 1.15 -18.58 6.08
N SER A 77 1.90 -17.79 6.85
CA SER A 77 2.45 -16.52 6.34
C SER A 77 3.49 -16.74 5.24
N PRO A 78 3.72 -15.78 4.31
CA PRO A 78 4.74 -15.92 3.27
C PRO A 78 6.14 -16.19 3.83
N ASP A 79 6.47 -15.57 4.96
CA ASP A 79 7.74 -15.76 5.66
C ASP A 79 7.82 -17.17 6.27
N SER A 80 6.73 -17.68 6.85
CA SER A 80 6.65 -19.04 7.40
C SER A 80 6.82 -20.10 6.31
N VAL A 81 6.11 -19.93 5.19
CA VAL A 81 6.18 -20.83 4.02
C VAL A 81 7.59 -20.79 3.41
N MET A 82 8.18 -19.60 3.23
CA MET A 82 9.55 -19.46 2.74
C MET A 82 10.54 -20.18 3.65
N LYS A 83 10.46 -19.95 4.96
CA LYS A 83 11.37 -20.55 5.94
C LYS A 83 11.28 -22.08 5.93
N TYR A 84 10.07 -22.63 5.82
CA TYR A 84 9.88 -24.07 5.74
C TYR A 84 10.51 -24.65 4.46
N LEU A 85 10.30 -24.00 3.31
CA LEU A 85 10.91 -24.41 2.04
C LEU A 85 12.45 -24.34 2.07
N GLU A 86 13.01 -23.33 2.73
CA GLU A 86 14.47 -23.21 2.92
C GLU A 86 15.02 -24.36 3.77
N ILE A 87 14.31 -24.75 4.83
CA ILE A 87 14.67 -25.90 5.67
C ILE A 87 14.59 -27.21 4.87
N GLU A 88 13.51 -27.42 4.13
CA GLU A 88 13.31 -28.62 3.30
C GLU A 88 14.37 -28.75 2.20
N ALA A 89 14.79 -27.62 1.61
CA ALA A 89 15.87 -27.57 0.64
C ALA A 89 17.28 -27.76 1.25
N GLY A 90 17.38 -27.96 2.58
CA GLY A 90 18.66 -28.13 3.27
C GLY A 90 19.50 -26.84 3.34
N LEU A 91 18.87 -25.68 3.13
CA LEU A 91 19.54 -24.38 3.14
C LEU A 91 19.55 -23.82 4.57
N SER A 92 20.64 -24.06 5.30
CA SER A 92 20.92 -23.39 6.58
C SER A 92 21.17 -21.89 6.38
N GLY A 93 20.92 -21.07 7.41
CA GLY A 93 21.09 -19.61 7.37
C GLY A 93 22.47 -19.14 6.90
N SER A 94 23.52 -19.93 7.12
CA SER A 94 24.88 -19.69 6.62
C SER A 94 25.03 -19.96 5.12
N SER A 95 24.36 -20.97 4.56
CA SER A 95 24.34 -21.28 3.12
C SER A 95 23.55 -20.23 2.33
N LEU A 96 22.50 -19.65 2.92
CA LEU A 96 21.76 -18.54 2.34
C LEU A 96 22.64 -17.29 2.19
N GLN A 97 23.44 -16.95 3.21
CA GLN A 97 24.35 -15.81 3.15
C GLN A 97 25.40 -15.97 2.03
N ASN A 98 25.87 -17.19 1.79
CA ASN A 98 26.77 -17.52 0.68
C ASN A 98 26.07 -17.45 -0.68
N LEU A 99 24.81 -17.88 -0.80
CA LEU A 99 23.99 -17.74 -2.03
C LEU A 99 23.70 -16.28 -2.39
N PHE A 100 23.47 -15.43 -1.39
CA PHE A 100 23.29 -13.98 -1.61
C PHE A 100 24.59 -13.29 -2.02
N GLN A 101 25.75 -13.71 -1.48
CA GLN A 101 27.07 -13.19 -1.86
C GLN A 101 27.53 -13.71 -3.25
N ASN A 102 27.12 -14.92 -3.65
CA ASN A 102 27.46 -15.51 -4.95
C ASN A 102 26.59 -15.04 -6.12
N LYS A 103 25.78 -13.97 -5.95
CA LYS A 103 24.98 -13.35 -7.02
C LYS A 103 25.78 -12.96 -8.27
N GLN A 104 27.12 -12.86 -8.18
CA GLN A 104 27.98 -12.49 -9.30
C GLN A 104 28.58 -13.69 -10.09
N LYS A 105 28.37 -14.94 -9.65
CA LYS A 105 28.91 -16.13 -10.35
C LYS A 105 27.88 -17.10 -10.93
N ALA A 106 26.59 -16.90 -10.67
CA ALA A 106 25.52 -17.63 -11.39
C ALA A 106 25.30 -17.00 -12.78
N GLY A 107 26.27 -17.21 -13.67
CA GLY A 107 26.15 -16.83 -15.08
C GLY A 107 24.96 -17.52 -15.73
N ASN A 108 24.23 -16.77 -16.56
CA ASN A 108 23.48 -17.25 -17.72
C ASN A 108 22.86 -18.65 -17.65
N SER A 109 21.90 -18.85 -16.75
CA SER A 109 20.79 -19.77 -17.02
C SER A 109 19.48 -18.98 -17.01
N ALA A 110 19.26 -18.31 -18.14
CA ALA A 110 17.95 -17.80 -18.58
C ALA A 110 16.99 -18.95 -18.98
N ALA A 111 17.30 -20.18 -18.58
CA ALA A 111 16.44 -21.33 -18.79
C ALA A 111 15.28 -21.26 -17.80
N LEU A 112 14.06 -21.26 -18.33
CA LEU A 112 12.85 -21.44 -17.54
C LEU A 112 12.89 -22.83 -16.92
N LEU A 113 12.77 -22.93 -15.59
CA LEU A 113 12.63 -24.23 -14.93
C LEU A 113 11.35 -24.91 -15.44
N PRO A 114 11.38 -26.22 -15.72
CA PRO A 114 10.16 -26.96 -16.04
C PRO A 114 9.24 -27.02 -14.82
N PHE A 115 7.94 -27.15 -15.04
CA PHE A 115 7.00 -27.52 -13.99
C PHE A 115 7.08 -29.03 -13.75
N SER A 116 6.93 -29.43 -12.49
CA SER A 116 6.76 -30.82 -12.07
C SER A 116 5.41 -31.37 -12.55
N LYS A 117 5.25 -32.69 -12.56
CA LYS A 117 3.98 -33.33 -12.96
C LYS A 117 2.84 -32.96 -12.02
N GLU A 118 3.16 -32.78 -10.74
CA GLU A 118 2.25 -32.37 -9.68
C GLU A 118 1.79 -30.92 -9.91
N ALA A 119 2.70 -30.03 -10.31
CA ALA A 119 2.34 -28.65 -10.65
C ALA A 119 1.47 -28.59 -11.92
N ASP A 120 1.79 -29.38 -12.95
CA ASP A 120 0.97 -29.47 -14.16
C ASP A 120 -0.45 -29.99 -13.86
N ALA A 121 -0.56 -31.01 -12.98
CA ALA A 121 -1.85 -31.52 -12.52
C ALA A 121 -2.64 -30.45 -11.74
N ALA A 122 -1.99 -29.71 -10.85
CA ALA A 122 -2.62 -28.62 -10.11
C ALA A 122 -3.15 -27.51 -11.06
N PHE A 123 -2.42 -27.16 -12.11
CA PHE A 123 -2.91 -26.17 -13.09
C PHE A 123 -4.10 -26.67 -13.90
N GLN A 124 -4.13 -27.96 -14.27
CA GLN A 124 -5.27 -28.55 -14.96
C GLN A 124 -6.52 -28.56 -14.07
N GLU A 125 -6.35 -28.90 -12.80
CA GLU A 125 -7.45 -28.87 -11.83
C GLU A 125 -7.93 -27.43 -11.57
N ALA A 126 -7.02 -26.46 -11.47
CA ALA A 126 -7.37 -25.06 -11.35
C ALA A 126 -8.19 -24.56 -12.56
N CYS A 127 -7.83 -24.98 -13.78
CA CYS A 127 -8.63 -24.72 -14.98
C CYS A 127 -10.04 -25.36 -14.90
N ALA A 128 -10.14 -26.58 -14.38
CA ALA A 128 -11.42 -27.26 -14.21
C ALA A 128 -12.32 -26.57 -13.16
N LEU A 129 -11.75 -26.07 -12.07
CA LEU A 129 -12.44 -25.28 -11.05
C LEU A 129 -12.92 -23.93 -11.59
N ALA A 130 -12.08 -23.24 -12.37
CA ALA A 130 -12.43 -21.98 -13.02
C ALA A 130 -13.57 -22.17 -14.04
N ALA A 131 -13.54 -23.24 -14.82
CA ALA A 131 -14.59 -23.54 -15.81
C ALA A 131 -15.97 -23.82 -15.17
N ARG A 132 -15.99 -24.25 -13.90
CA ARG A 132 -17.22 -24.50 -13.12
C ARG A 132 -17.71 -23.27 -12.36
N SER A 133 -16.91 -22.20 -12.31
CA SER A 133 -17.20 -20.98 -11.54
C SER A 133 -17.88 -19.93 -12.43
N ALA A 134 -18.86 -19.21 -11.88
CA ALA A 134 -19.72 -18.28 -12.64
C ALA A 134 -19.08 -16.90 -12.94
N GLU A 135 -17.92 -16.60 -12.33
CA GLU A 135 -17.20 -15.33 -12.50
C GLU A 135 -16.04 -15.52 -13.49
N ASP A 136 -16.23 -15.03 -14.71
CA ASP A 136 -15.24 -14.84 -15.79
C ASP A 136 -14.51 -16.06 -16.39
N GLY A 137 -14.66 -17.27 -15.83
CA GLY A 137 -14.11 -18.51 -16.40
C GLY A 137 -12.58 -18.56 -16.52
N ARG A 138 -11.88 -17.62 -15.86
CA ARG A 138 -10.42 -17.55 -15.76
C ARG A 138 -9.96 -18.11 -14.42
N VAL A 139 -8.75 -18.66 -14.42
CA VAL A 139 -8.08 -19.16 -13.20
C VAL A 139 -7.56 -18.00 -12.39
N SER A 140 -8.12 -17.78 -11.19
CA SER A 140 -7.61 -16.83 -10.21
C SER A 140 -6.72 -17.48 -9.15
N ASN A 141 -6.13 -16.66 -8.29
CA ASN A 141 -5.38 -17.11 -7.12
C ASN A 141 -6.21 -18.04 -6.20
N LYS A 142 -7.55 -17.91 -6.20
CA LYS A 142 -8.45 -18.76 -5.41
C LYS A 142 -8.49 -20.18 -5.99
N GLU A 143 -8.76 -20.32 -7.29
CA GLU A 143 -8.83 -21.63 -7.94
C GLU A 143 -7.45 -22.31 -7.93
N LEU A 144 -6.39 -21.52 -8.13
CA LEU A 144 -5.01 -22.01 -8.05
C LEU A 144 -4.69 -22.59 -6.66
N LEU A 145 -5.03 -21.88 -5.59
CA LEU A 145 -4.83 -22.39 -4.22
C LEU A 145 -5.66 -23.63 -3.95
N LEU A 146 -6.95 -23.62 -4.31
CA LEU A 146 -7.84 -24.76 -4.09
C LEU A 146 -7.34 -26.02 -4.80
N ALA A 147 -6.87 -25.89 -6.04
CA ALA A 147 -6.30 -27.00 -6.79
C ALA A 147 -5.05 -27.58 -6.13
N ILE A 148 -4.15 -26.73 -5.62
CA ILE A 148 -2.96 -27.18 -4.88
C ILE A 148 -3.37 -27.93 -3.61
N LEU A 149 -4.38 -27.45 -2.89
CA LEU A 149 -4.84 -28.08 -1.65
C LEU A 149 -5.57 -29.41 -1.89
N MET A 150 -6.07 -29.67 -3.10
CA MET A 150 -6.76 -30.94 -3.41
C MET A 150 -5.83 -32.15 -3.33
N ASP A 151 -4.53 -31.96 -3.59
CA ASP A 151 -3.53 -33.01 -3.41
C ASP A 151 -3.16 -33.15 -1.93
N THR A 152 -3.72 -34.15 -1.25
CA THR A 152 -3.51 -34.36 0.20
C THR A 152 -2.12 -34.87 0.58
N GLU A 153 -1.37 -35.38 -0.39
CA GLU A 153 -0.05 -35.98 -0.21
C GLU A 153 1.07 -35.14 -0.84
N GLY A 154 0.71 -34.15 -1.65
CA GLY A 154 1.64 -33.24 -2.31
C GLY A 154 2.49 -32.38 -1.38
N GLY A 155 3.62 -31.90 -1.90
CA GLY A 155 4.59 -31.08 -1.17
C GLY A 155 3.98 -29.84 -0.51
N ALA A 156 3.07 -29.14 -1.20
CA ALA A 156 2.37 -27.98 -0.63
C ALA A 156 1.57 -28.31 0.64
N THR A 157 0.91 -29.47 0.66
CA THR A 157 0.14 -29.95 1.82
C THR A 157 1.07 -30.35 2.97
N ASN A 158 2.23 -30.93 2.66
CA ASN A 158 3.26 -31.24 3.66
C ASN A 158 3.85 -29.98 4.30
N VAL A 159 4.09 -28.93 3.50
CA VAL A 159 4.49 -27.61 4.03
C VAL A 159 3.44 -27.05 4.98
N LEU A 160 2.16 -27.10 4.61
CA LEU A 160 1.07 -26.60 5.47
C LEU A 160 0.93 -27.42 6.76
N LYS A 161 1.01 -28.75 6.68
CA LYS A 161 1.00 -29.63 7.86
C LYS A 161 2.19 -29.35 8.78
N GLY A 162 3.38 -29.11 8.21
CA GLY A 162 4.58 -28.74 8.98
C GLY A 162 4.49 -27.36 9.63
N LEU A 163 3.58 -26.51 9.18
CA LEU A 163 3.22 -25.23 9.80
C LEU A 163 2.01 -25.33 10.74
N GLU A 164 1.55 -26.56 11.06
CA GLU A 164 0.40 -26.84 11.92
C GLU A 164 -0.93 -26.26 11.38
N VAL A 165 -1.03 -26.09 10.06
CA VAL A 165 -2.22 -25.54 9.39
C VAL A 165 -3.23 -26.67 9.15
N ASP A 166 -4.48 -26.47 9.59
CA ASP A 166 -5.60 -27.35 9.23
C ASP A 166 -6.02 -27.09 7.77
N VAL A 167 -5.61 -28.01 6.89
CA VAL A 167 -5.83 -27.95 5.45
C VAL A 167 -7.32 -27.98 5.08
N ASP A 168 -8.16 -28.68 5.85
CA ASP A 168 -9.59 -28.79 5.57
C ASP A 168 -10.34 -27.52 5.99
N GLN A 169 -9.92 -26.90 7.10
CA GLN A 169 -10.41 -25.57 7.48
C GLN A 169 -9.96 -24.50 6.47
N LEU A 170 -8.72 -24.56 6.01
CA LEU A 170 -8.19 -23.64 5.00
C LEU A 170 -8.97 -23.77 3.68
N LYS A 171 -9.24 -24.99 3.20
CA LYS A 171 -10.06 -25.24 2.01
C LYS A 171 -11.45 -24.61 2.14
N LYS A 172 -12.09 -24.76 3.30
CA LYS A 172 -13.41 -24.15 3.58
C LYS A 172 -13.32 -22.63 3.55
N ALA A 173 -12.35 -22.03 4.25
CA ALA A 173 -12.15 -20.58 4.30
C ALA A 173 -11.89 -19.98 2.91
N VAL A 174 -11.13 -20.67 2.04
CA VAL A 174 -10.86 -20.21 0.68
C VAL A 174 -12.10 -20.37 -0.22
N ARG A 175 -12.91 -21.42 -0.05
CA ARG A 175 -14.17 -21.63 -0.80
C ARG A 175 -15.25 -20.62 -0.43
N GLU A 176 -15.47 -20.43 0.86
CA GLU A 176 -16.49 -19.54 1.44
C GLU A 176 -16.10 -18.05 1.25
N GLY A 177 -14.84 -17.78 0.92
CA GLY A 177 -14.30 -16.43 0.90
C GLY A 177 -14.15 -15.86 2.32
N PRO A 178 -13.65 -14.62 2.48
CA PRO A 178 -13.49 -14.03 3.79
C PRO A 178 -14.83 -13.99 4.54
N LYS A 179 -15.01 -14.89 5.51
CA LYS A 179 -16.10 -14.84 6.47
C LYS A 179 -16.03 -13.50 7.19
N GLN A 180 -16.95 -12.58 6.85
CA GLN A 180 -17.35 -11.53 7.76
C GLN A 180 -17.87 -12.25 9.01
N ALA A 181 -17.16 -12.09 10.13
CA ALA A 181 -17.69 -12.49 11.42
C ALA A 181 -19.03 -11.80 11.62
N VAL A 182 -20.10 -12.61 11.55
CA VAL A 182 -21.46 -12.20 11.87
C VAL A 182 -21.52 -12.08 13.39
N THR A 183 -21.11 -10.93 13.92
CA THR A 183 -21.61 -10.51 15.24
C THR A 183 -22.98 -9.89 15.00
N ALA A 184 -24.00 -10.53 15.57
CA ALA A 184 -25.37 -10.06 15.57
C ALA A 184 -25.44 -8.58 16.01
N GLY A 185 -26.16 -7.76 15.23
CA GLY A 185 -26.53 -6.40 15.60
C GLY A 185 -25.92 -5.30 14.73
N GLY A 186 -26.72 -4.82 13.76
CA GLY A 186 -26.62 -3.43 13.29
C GLY A 186 -25.83 -3.20 11.99
N LYS A 187 -26.59 -2.93 10.92
CA LYS A 187 -26.17 -2.29 9.65
C LYS A 187 -24.89 -1.43 9.75
N LYS A 188 -23.85 -1.77 8.96
CA LYS A 188 -23.17 -0.82 8.05
C LYS A 188 -22.18 -1.53 7.11
N LYS A 189 -22.18 -1.04 5.87
CA LYS A 189 -21.41 -1.45 4.68
C LYS A 189 -19.99 -1.94 4.97
N GLY A 190 -19.62 -3.06 4.34
CA GLY A 190 -18.28 -3.62 4.35
C GLY A 190 -17.21 -2.61 3.94
N GLN A 191 -16.19 -2.48 4.76
CA GLN A 191 -14.95 -1.79 4.43
C GLN A 191 -13.85 -2.84 4.32
N LYS A 192 -13.21 -2.88 3.14
CA LYS A 192 -11.85 -3.39 2.99
C LYS A 192 -11.01 -2.83 4.15
N LYS A 193 -10.20 -3.67 4.80
CA LYS A 193 -9.25 -3.20 5.82
C LYS A 193 -8.40 -2.11 5.16
N SER A 194 -8.61 -0.87 5.57
CA SER A 194 -8.11 0.32 4.89
C SER A 194 -6.69 0.57 5.39
N THR A 195 -5.73 0.64 4.47
CA THR A 195 -4.33 1.00 4.79
C THR A 195 -4.28 2.35 5.50
N LEU A 196 -5.19 3.26 5.14
CA LEU A 196 -5.40 4.52 5.84
C LEU A 196 -5.82 4.29 7.30
N ALA A 197 -6.76 3.37 7.59
CA ALA A 197 -7.20 3.09 8.96
C ALA A 197 -6.06 2.53 9.84
N ASP A 198 -5.18 1.70 9.29
CA ASP A 198 -4.07 1.11 10.04
C ASP A 198 -2.94 2.12 10.30
N CYS A 199 -2.76 3.11 9.43
CA CYS A 199 -1.65 4.08 9.50
C CYS A 199 -2.08 5.48 9.98
N SER A 200 -3.33 5.68 10.38
CA SER A 200 -3.85 7.00 10.73
C SER A 200 -4.79 7.00 11.93
N VAL A 201 -4.98 8.19 12.48
CA VAL A 201 -5.89 8.46 13.59
C VAL A 201 -6.94 9.47 13.13
N ASP A 202 -8.22 9.15 13.33
CA ASP A 202 -9.32 10.06 13.01
C ASP A 202 -9.54 11.05 14.16
N LEU A 203 -9.06 12.28 13.98
CA LEU A 203 -9.23 13.36 14.96
C LEU A 203 -10.68 13.83 15.05
N THR A 204 -11.45 13.73 13.96
CA THR A 204 -12.88 14.08 13.99
C THR A 204 -13.69 13.08 14.81
N ALA A 205 -13.33 11.80 14.76
CA ALA A 205 -13.92 10.79 15.64
C ALA A 205 -13.56 11.03 17.11
N GLN A 206 -12.29 11.30 17.41
CA GLN A 206 -11.85 11.62 18.78
C GLN A 206 -12.53 12.89 19.32
N ALA A 207 -12.73 13.91 18.49
CA ALA A 207 -13.47 15.12 18.84
C ALA A 207 -14.93 14.82 19.20
N LYS A 208 -15.60 13.95 18.43
CA LYS A 208 -16.99 13.52 18.71
C LYS A 208 -17.11 12.75 20.02
N GLU A 209 -16.08 11.98 20.36
CA GLU A 209 -16.01 11.20 21.59
C GLU A 209 -15.55 12.04 22.80
N GLY A 210 -15.23 13.33 22.61
CA GLY A 210 -14.74 14.20 23.69
C GLY A 210 -13.34 13.85 24.20
N LYS A 211 -12.55 13.12 23.41
CA LYS A 211 -11.19 12.67 23.78
C LYS A 211 -10.09 13.68 23.48
N LEU A 212 -10.40 14.76 22.75
CA LEU A 212 -9.45 15.82 22.43
C LEU A 212 -9.50 16.91 23.50
N ASP A 213 -8.33 17.38 23.93
CA ASP A 213 -8.22 18.50 24.85
C ASP A 213 -8.74 19.81 24.22
N PRO A 214 -9.40 20.68 24.98
CA PRO A 214 -9.86 21.96 24.45
C PRO A 214 -8.66 22.83 24.04
N VAL A 215 -8.73 23.41 22.84
CA VAL A 215 -7.65 24.24 22.31
C VAL A 215 -7.78 25.66 22.84
N LEU A 216 -6.83 26.07 23.68
CA LEU A 216 -6.83 27.40 24.30
C LEU A 216 -5.90 28.38 23.56
N GLY A 217 -6.40 29.57 23.25
CA GLY A 217 -5.59 30.70 22.76
C GLY A 217 -5.02 30.52 21.35
N ARG A 218 -5.66 29.73 20.49
CA ARG A 218 -5.23 29.49 19.08
C ARG A 218 -6.32 29.75 18.04
N ASP A 219 -7.32 30.54 18.41
CA ASP A 219 -8.51 30.79 17.58
C ASP A 219 -8.14 31.48 16.27
N GLU A 220 -7.14 32.37 16.29
CA GLU A 220 -6.64 33.05 15.10
C GLU A 220 -5.97 32.08 14.12
N GLU A 221 -5.13 31.16 14.61
CA GLU A 221 -4.45 30.17 13.79
C GLU A 221 -5.43 29.17 13.17
N VAL A 222 -6.40 28.68 13.96
CA VAL A 222 -7.44 27.76 13.49
C VAL A 222 -8.30 28.46 12.42
N SER A 223 -8.74 29.71 12.69
CA SER A 223 -9.49 30.52 11.73
C SER A 223 -8.73 30.77 10.42
N ARG A 224 -7.41 31.00 10.52
CA ARG A 224 -6.55 31.21 9.34
C ARG A 224 -6.35 29.92 8.54
N MET A 225 -6.17 28.78 9.22
CA MET A 225 -6.10 27.47 8.58
C MET A 225 -7.39 27.15 7.84
N MET A 226 -8.54 27.38 8.47
CA MET A 226 -9.87 27.23 7.87
C MET A 226 -10.02 28.08 6.60
N ARG A 227 -9.60 29.36 6.66
CA ARG A 227 -9.63 30.26 5.50
C ARG A 227 -8.79 29.75 4.33
N ILE A 228 -7.65 29.10 4.58
CA ILE A 228 -6.80 28.52 3.55
C ILE A 228 -7.47 27.29 2.91
N LEU A 229 -8.03 26.39 3.72
CA LEU A 229 -8.65 25.15 3.26
C LEU A 229 -9.86 25.38 2.34
N VAL A 230 -10.58 26.49 2.52
CA VAL A 230 -11.76 26.85 1.70
C VAL A 230 -11.39 27.38 0.31
N ARG A 231 -10.12 27.76 0.07
CA ARG A 231 -9.65 28.32 -1.20
C ARG A 231 -9.75 27.28 -2.33
N ARG A 232 -9.92 27.76 -3.57
CA ARG A 232 -9.91 26.90 -4.78
C ARG A 232 -8.50 26.46 -5.20
N ARG A 233 -7.48 27.25 -4.88
CA ARG A 233 -6.07 27.01 -5.23
C ARG A 233 -5.20 27.25 -4.00
N LYS A 234 -4.08 26.51 -3.89
CA LYS A 234 -3.16 26.56 -2.74
C LYS A 234 -3.89 26.39 -1.40
N ASN A 235 -4.74 25.38 -1.33
CA ASN A 235 -5.60 25.06 -0.19
C ASN A 235 -4.93 24.13 0.84
N ASN A 236 -3.61 23.92 0.75
CA ASN A 236 -2.83 23.10 1.67
C ASN A 236 -2.09 24.01 2.67
N PRO A 237 -2.60 24.19 3.90
CA PRO A 237 -1.92 24.99 4.92
C PRO A 237 -0.68 24.26 5.43
N CYS A 238 0.39 25.02 5.71
CA CYS A 238 1.61 24.51 6.32
C CYS A 238 1.91 25.32 7.60
N LEU A 239 1.89 24.63 8.75
CA LEU A 239 2.12 25.22 10.06
C LEU A 239 3.62 25.28 10.37
N VAL A 240 4.16 26.48 10.57
CA VAL A 240 5.58 26.73 10.84
C VAL A 240 5.75 27.29 12.25
N GLY A 241 6.78 26.84 12.95
CA GLY A 241 7.08 27.23 14.34
C GLY A 241 8.11 26.29 14.97
N ASP A 242 8.50 26.56 16.20
CA ASP A 242 9.45 25.72 16.93
C ASP A 242 8.83 24.35 17.30
N PRO A 243 9.65 23.31 17.56
CA PRO A 243 9.14 22.04 18.09
C PRO A 243 8.49 22.26 19.47
N GLY A 244 7.47 21.46 19.80
CA GLY A 244 6.80 21.53 21.11
C GLY A 244 5.78 22.67 21.27
N VAL A 245 5.69 23.63 20.34
CA VAL A 245 4.72 24.74 20.40
C VAL A 245 3.27 24.32 20.14
N GLY A 246 2.93 23.03 20.18
CA GLY A 246 1.55 22.54 20.04
C GLY A 246 0.93 22.66 18.65
N LYS A 247 1.70 22.57 17.56
CA LYS A 247 1.16 22.63 16.18
C LYS A 247 0.03 21.61 15.95
N THR A 248 0.09 20.46 16.59
CA THR A 248 -0.95 19.42 16.56
C THR A 248 -2.27 19.91 17.14
N ALA A 249 -2.23 20.70 18.22
CA ALA A 249 -3.43 21.27 18.84
C ALA A 249 -4.22 22.16 17.87
N ILE A 250 -3.57 22.81 16.89
CA ILE A 250 -4.26 23.59 15.86
C ILE A 250 -5.09 22.68 14.93
N ALA A 251 -4.60 21.48 14.61
CA ALA A 251 -5.33 20.50 13.81
C ALA A 251 -6.48 19.85 14.60
N GLU A 252 -6.29 19.61 15.89
CA GLU A 252 -7.32 19.13 16.82
C GLU A 252 -8.44 20.15 16.99
N GLY A 253 -8.10 21.44 17.10
CA GLY A 253 -9.08 22.54 17.18
C GLY A 253 -9.94 22.65 15.92
N LEU A 254 -9.35 22.40 14.74
CA LEU A 254 -10.14 22.29 13.50
C LEU A 254 -11.09 21.09 13.53
N ALA A 255 -10.66 19.95 14.08
CA ALA A 255 -11.53 18.79 14.21
C ALA A 255 -12.71 19.07 15.15
N GLN A 256 -12.46 19.74 16.28
CA GLN A 256 -13.51 20.21 17.20
C GLN A 256 -14.49 21.14 16.50
N MET A 257 -14.01 22.16 15.76
CA MET A 257 -14.87 23.10 15.01
C MET A 257 -15.72 22.41 13.93
N ILE A 258 -15.19 21.38 13.27
CA ILE A 258 -15.96 20.61 12.28
C ILE A 258 -17.09 19.83 12.96
N VAL A 259 -16.87 19.31 14.17
CA VAL A 259 -17.87 18.56 14.95
C VAL A 259 -18.94 19.49 15.52
N SER A 260 -18.56 20.67 16.01
CA SER A 260 -19.50 21.71 16.47
C SER A 260 -20.22 22.44 15.33
N GLU A 261 -19.94 22.08 14.08
CA GLU A 261 -20.45 22.72 12.86
C GLU A 261 -20.13 24.22 12.69
N GLU A 262 -19.16 24.74 13.44
CA GLU A 262 -18.67 26.11 13.37
C GLU A 262 -17.68 26.33 12.20
N VAL A 263 -17.97 25.70 11.05
CA VAL A 263 -17.14 25.77 9.85
C VAL A 263 -17.94 26.14 8.60
N PRO A 264 -17.32 26.79 7.60
CA PRO A 264 -17.94 27.07 6.32
C PRO A 264 -18.49 25.82 5.63
N LYS A 265 -19.54 25.98 4.82
CA LYS A 265 -20.24 24.88 4.11
C LYS A 265 -19.32 23.88 3.39
N ARG A 266 -18.16 24.33 2.91
CA ARG A 266 -17.16 23.47 2.23
C ARG A 266 -16.47 22.46 3.14
N LEU A 267 -16.37 22.75 4.43
CA LEU A 267 -15.70 21.94 5.43
C LEU A 267 -16.66 21.14 6.32
N LYS A 268 -17.97 21.46 6.28
CA LYS A 268 -19.00 20.68 6.99
C LYS A 268 -18.97 19.22 6.54
N GLY A 269 -19.03 18.32 7.52
CA GLY A 269 -19.04 16.86 7.30
C GLY A 269 -17.73 16.29 6.73
N LYS A 270 -16.65 17.07 6.65
CA LYS A 270 -15.31 16.56 6.30
C LYS A 270 -14.69 15.86 7.50
N ARG A 271 -13.70 14.99 7.25
CA ARG A 271 -12.94 14.28 8.27
C ARG A 271 -11.52 14.83 8.33
N VAL A 272 -11.00 14.97 9.55
CA VAL A 272 -9.61 15.32 9.83
C VAL A 272 -8.91 14.04 10.27
N ILE A 273 -7.94 13.62 9.47
CA ILE A 273 -7.20 12.38 9.69
C ILE A 273 -5.73 12.73 9.87
N SER A 274 -5.15 12.26 10.97
CA SER A 274 -3.73 12.42 11.29
C SER A 274 -2.97 11.18 10.82
N LEU A 275 -2.03 11.34 9.91
CA LEU A 275 -1.23 10.25 9.37
C LEU A 275 0.00 10.01 10.27
N GLN A 276 0.18 8.78 10.75
CA GLN A 276 1.31 8.42 11.59
C GLN A 276 2.44 7.82 10.76
N LEU A 277 3.54 8.57 10.62
CA LEU A 277 4.73 8.11 9.90
C LEU A 277 5.36 6.87 10.54
N GLY A 278 5.33 6.76 11.88
CA GLY A 278 5.86 5.58 12.58
C GLY A 278 5.17 4.29 12.17
N LEU A 279 3.83 4.32 12.00
CA LEU A 279 3.03 3.18 11.54
C LEU A 279 3.24 2.89 10.05
N LEU A 280 3.46 3.94 9.24
CA LEU A 280 3.80 3.76 7.83
C LEU A 280 5.14 3.05 7.62
N VAL A 281 6.12 3.34 8.48
CA VAL A 281 7.49 2.80 8.40
C VAL A 281 7.61 1.46 9.16
N ALA A 282 6.75 1.19 10.14
CA ALA A 282 6.68 -0.10 10.82
C ALA A 282 6.51 -1.25 9.81
N ASP A 283 7.25 -2.35 9.95
CA ASP A 283 7.26 -3.49 9.01
C ASP A 283 7.72 -3.20 7.57
N THR A 284 8.30 -2.03 7.29
CA THR A 284 8.95 -1.79 5.98
C THR A 284 10.39 -2.32 6.03
N LYS A 285 10.60 -3.54 5.50
CA LYS A 285 11.92 -4.20 5.49
C LYS A 285 12.68 -3.93 4.19
N TYR A 286 11.98 -3.62 3.09
CA TYR A 286 12.57 -3.41 1.78
C TYR A 286 12.46 -1.96 1.33
N ARG A 287 13.46 -1.53 0.55
CA ARG A 287 13.47 -0.23 -0.11
C ARG A 287 12.35 -0.18 -1.14
N GLY A 288 11.34 0.66 -0.91
CA GLY A 288 10.16 0.82 -1.76
C GLY A 288 8.84 0.50 -1.05
N ASP A 289 8.86 -0.30 0.03
CA ASP A 289 7.65 -0.67 0.78
C ASP A 289 6.94 0.56 1.37
N PHE A 290 7.71 1.52 1.86
CA PHE A 290 7.18 2.79 2.35
C PHE A 290 6.47 3.60 1.24
N GLU A 291 7.06 3.65 0.05
CA GLU A 291 6.50 4.38 -1.08
C GLU A 291 5.20 3.73 -1.57
N GLU A 292 5.17 2.39 -1.61
CA GLU A 292 3.98 1.61 -1.96
C GLU A 292 2.84 1.84 -0.96
N ARG A 293 3.13 1.80 0.35
CA ARG A 293 2.14 2.09 1.40
C ARG A 293 1.63 3.52 1.32
N LEU A 294 2.52 4.49 1.10
CA LEU A 294 2.12 5.89 0.94
C LEU A 294 1.21 6.06 -0.29
N LYS A 295 1.50 5.34 -1.38
CA LYS A 295 0.66 5.33 -2.58
C LYS A 295 -0.72 4.74 -2.29
N ASN A 296 -0.80 3.61 -1.59
CA ASN A 296 -2.07 3.00 -1.21
C ASN A 296 -2.91 3.94 -0.33
N VAL A 297 -2.29 4.62 0.63
CA VAL A 297 -2.96 5.64 1.45
C VAL A 297 -3.49 6.80 0.60
N LEU A 298 -2.73 7.25 -0.40
CA LEU A 298 -3.15 8.32 -1.30
C LEU A 298 -4.28 7.87 -2.26
N ASP A 299 -4.30 6.62 -2.67
CA ASP A 299 -5.32 6.04 -3.54
C ASP A 299 -6.65 5.81 -2.79
N GLU A 300 -6.59 5.52 -1.48
CA GLU A 300 -7.76 5.42 -0.60
C GLU A 300 -8.44 6.78 -0.33
N VAL A 301 -7.71 7.89 -0.50
CA VAL A 301 -8.26 9.25 -0.33
C VAL A 301 -8.87 9.72 -1.66
N PRO A 302 -10.21 9.83 -1.78
CA PRO A 302 -10.85 10.17 -3.04
C PRO A 302 -10.39 11.56 -3.54
N SER A 303 -10.24 11.66 -4.86
CA SER A 303 -9.66 12.79 -5.59
C SER A 303 -10.33 14.17 -5.48
N PRO A 304 -11.62 14.38 -5.11
CA PRO A 304 -12.21 15.71 -5.23
C PRO A 304 -11.79 16.68 -4.11
N THR A 305 -11.05 16.25 -3.08
CA THR A 305 -10.61 17.16 -2.01
C THR A 305 -9.34 16.66 -1.32
N ARG A 306 -8.19 16.74 -2.00
CA ARG A 306 -6.89 16.58 -1.35
C ARG A 306 -6.63 17.79 -0.45
N ALA A 307 -6.89 17.62 0.84
CA ALA A 307 -6.43 18.50 1.90
C ALA A 307 -5.60 17.65 2.86
N SER A 308 -4.28 17.59 2.65
CA SER A 308 -3.36 16.90 3.55
C SER A 308 -2.79 17.91 4.56
N LEU A 309 -3.12 17.72 5.84
CA LEU A 309 -2.43 18.34 6.95
C LEU A 309 -1.26 17.43 7.33
N THR A 310 -0.06 17.72 6.83
CA THR A 310 1.15 16.99 7.23
C THR A 310 1.81 17.75 8.38
N SER A 311 1.92 17.10 9.54
CA SER A 311 2.74 17.61 10.64
C SER A 311 4.22 17.54 10.22
N ALA A 312 4.93 18.65 10.40
CA ALA A 312 6.26 18.88 9.88
C ALA A 312 7.36 18.20 10.73
N ALA A 313 7.38 16.86 10.73
CA ALA A 313 8.51 16.08 11.22
C ALA A 313 9.16 15.29 10.06
N GLN A 314 10.27 15.86 9.58
CA GLN A 314 11.44 15.24 8.93
C GLN A 314 11.33 14.64 7.50
N ARG A 315 12.12 15.31 6.65
CA ARG A 315 12.46 15.08 5.23
C ARG A 315 12.96 13.67 4.88
N LEU A 316 12.46 13.15 3.76
CA LEU A 316 13.14 12.40 2.68
C LEU A 316 12.04 12.09 1.61
N LEU A 317 12.17 12.12 0.27
CA LEU A 317 13.24 12.29 -0.70
C LEU A 317 12.58 12.53 -2.11
N ILE A 318 13.05 13.54 -2.87
CA ILE A 318 13.41 13.59 -4.34
C ILE A 318 12.39 13.04 -5.40
N ARG A 319 11.96 13.72 -6.49
CA ARG A 319 12.69 14.48 -7.55
C ARG A 319 11.74 15.40 -8.39
N HIS A 320 12.23 16.60 -8.73
CA HIS A 320 11.92 17.45 -9.90
C HIS A 320 10.48 17.61 -10.44
N GLN A 321 9.78 18.67 -10.01
CA GLN A 321 8.90 19.50 -10.85
C GLN A 321 8.87 20.93 -10.26
N PRO A 322 9.19 22.00 -11.02
CA PRO A 322 9.45 23.32 -10.46
C PRO A 322 8.18 24.17 -10.29
N HIS A 323 7.03 23.63 -9.90
CA HIS A 323 5.82 24.46 -9.65
C HIS A 323 4.88 23.85 -8.59
N ALA A 324 5.28 23.83 -7.32
CA ALA A 324 4.37 23.51 -6.21
C ALA A 324 4.44 24.59 -5.12
N GLY A 325 3.53 25.58 -5.22
CA GLY A 325 3.45 26.71 -4.31
C GLY A 325 2.82 26.35 -2.97
N PHE A 326 3.65 26.14 -1.94
CA PHE A 326 3.24 26.10 -0.54
C PHE A 326 2.88 27.51 -0.03
N THR A 327 1.83 27.64 0.79
CA THR A 327 1.48 28.92 1.45
C THR A 327 1.92 28.84 2.92
N TYR A 328 2.96 29.60 3.28
CA TYR A 328 3.54 29.59 4.62
C TYR A 328 2.71 30.42 5.60
N LEU A 329 2.37 29.84 6.74
CA LEU A 329 1.78 30.56 7.88
C LEU A 329 2.91 31.15 8.74
N ARG A 330 3.27 32.42 8.48
CA ARG A 330 4.11 33.22 9.38
C ARG A 330 3.22 34.02 10.33
N ARG A 331 3.64 34.21 11.58
CA ARG A 331 3.12 35.29 12.44
C ARG A 331 3.19 36.59 11.64
N SER A 332 2.04 37.25 11.46
CA SER A 332 2.04 38.65 11.04
C SER A 332 2.81 39.42 12.10
N ALA A 333 3.79 40.22 11.67
CA ALA A 333 4.36 41.23 12.54
C ALA A 333 3.21 42.09 13.12
N PRO A 334 3.32 42.57 14.36
CA PRO A 334 2.36 43.53 14.90
C PRO A 334 2.25 44.71 13.93
N PRO A 335 1.04 45.30 13.74
CA PRO A 335 0.88 46.47 12.90
C PRO A 335 1.79 47.59 13.40
N ASP A 336 2.45 48.30 12.48
CA ASP A 336 3.26 49.46 12.81
C ASP A 336 2.42 50.45 13.63
N PRO A 337 2.99 51.07 14.69
CA PRO A 337 2.27 52.07 15.47
C PRO A 337 1.82 53.22 14.55
N PRO A 338 0.64 53.80 14.78
CA PRO A 338 0.14 54.90 13.97
C PRO A 338 1.16 56.05 13.95
N PRO A 339 1.33 56.73 12.79
CA PRO A 339 2.26 57.84 12.69
C PRO A 339 1.89 58.91 13.71
N ALA A 340 2.90 59.38 14.46
CA ALA A 340 2.74 60.45 15.44
C ALA A 340 2.03 61.65 14.79
N PRO A 341 1.12 62.33 15.50
CA PRO A 341 0.40 63.48 14.97
C PRO A 341 1.43 64.52 14.50
N ARG A 342 1.34 64.90 13.22
CA ARG A 342 2.14 65.99 12.67
C ARG A 342 1.88 67.22 13.54
N GLY A 343 2.90 67.64 14.27
CA GLY A 343 2.86 68.86 15.07
C GLY A 343 2.36 70.00 14.20
N LEU A 344 1.34 70.70 14.69
CA LEU A 344 0.91 71.98 14.14
C LEU A 344 2.13 72.87 14.00
N HIS A 345 2.45 73.22 12.75
CA HIS A 345 3.46 74.21 12.44
C HIS A 345 2.93 75.55 12.95
N VAL A 346 3.34 75.93 14.17
CA VAL A 346 3.07 77.26 14.70
C VAL A 346 4.06 78.20 14.03
N SER A 347 3.58 79.02 13.10
CA SER A 347 4.36 80.11 12.50
C SER A 347 4.78 81.09 13.61
N PRO A 348 6.05 81.55 13.65
CA PRO A 348 6.45 82.58 14.60
C PRO A 348 5.83 83.94 14.20
N PRO A 349 5.58 84.84 15.17
CA PRO A 349 4.99 86.14 14.89
C PRO A 349 5.99 87.04 14.17
N LEU A 350 5.46 87.82 13.23
CA LEU A 350 6.16 88.92 12.55
C LEU A 350 6.75 89.88 13.60
N SER A 351 8.08 89.96 13.65
CA SER A 351 8.78 91.05 14.34
C SER A 351 8.85 92.25 13.39
N ALA A 352 8.29 93.36 13.84
CA ALA A 352 8.35 94.67 13.22
C ALA A 352 9.79 95.17 13.06
N SER A 353 10.09 95.77 11.91
CA SER A 353 10.94 96.96 11.72
C SER A 353 10.74 97.48 10.29
#